data_AF-A0A6M1SFJ3-F1
#
_entry.id   AF-A0A6M1SFJ3-F1
#
_cell.length_a   1.000
_cell.length_b   1.000
_cell.length_c   1.000
_cell.angle_alpha   90.00
_cell.angle_beta   90.00
_cell.angle_gamma   90.00
#
_symmetry.space_group_name_H-M   'P 1'
#
loop_
_entity.id
_entity.type
_entity.pdbx_description
1 polymer ?
#
loop_
_entity_poly.entity_id
_entity_poly.type
_entity_poly.pdbx_seq_one_letter_code
_entity_poly.pdbx_strand_id
1 'polypeptide(L)'
;MLNQDARHALELPAAASESDEGWLTSYLDVLTLLITLFVLLLALTPPGGGEGRESDAMGPASAIMAMPLASLATGIHPRHDGVQSQMAGLDIPGVSVSQGREGITLRIDDSLLFPSGNDVLTPQGLIVLEGLTSVLQTFEGQISVEGHTDNVPIATPRFPSNWELSTGRAIAVV
;
A
#
# COMPACT_ATOMS: atom_id res chain seq x y z
N MET A 1 -27.13 30.14 62.52
CA MET A 1 -27.74 28.83 62.22
C MET A 1 -27.38 28.51 60.78
N LEU A 2 -26.39 27.65 60.56
CA LEU A 2 -25.86 27.31 59.23
C LEU A 2 -26.88 26.45 58.46
N ASN A 3 -27.11 26.86 57.22
CA ASN A 3 -28.17 26.42 56.33
C ASN A 3 -27.97 24.95 55.86
N GLN A 4 -29.05 24.18 55.74
CA GLN A 4 -29.06 22.77 55.32
C GLN A 4 -28.43 22.58 53.93
N ASP A 5 -28.45 23.62 53.10
CA ASP A 5 -27.87 23.67 51.76
C ASP A 5 -26.35 23.42 51.73
N ALA A 6 -25.63 23.75 52.82
CA ALA A 6 -24.19 23.55 52.90
C ALA A 6 -23.78 22.07 53.12
N ARG A 7 -24.73 21.19 53.49
CA ARG A 7 -24.46 19.77 53.75
C ARG A 7 -24.43 18.92 52.48
N HIS A 8 -25.14 19.33 51.43
CA HIS A 8 -25.08 18.66 50.12
C HIS A 8 -23.83 19.02 49.31
N ALA A 9 -23.15 20.13 49.64
CA ALA A 9 -21.95 20.57 48.93
C ALA A 9 -20.66 19.81 49.32
N LEU A 10 -20.73 18.85 50.26
CA LEU A 10 -19.58 18.09 50.77
C LEU A 10 -19.69 16.57 50.54
N GLU A 11 -20.68 16.10 49.77
CA GLU A 11 -20.62 14.75 49.21
C GLU A 11 -19.59 14.77 48.08
N LEU A 12 -18.35 14.38 48.44
CA LEU A 12 -17.34 13.96 47.48
C LEU A 12 -17.97 12.92 46.55
N PRO A 13 -17.88 13.05 45.21
CA PRO A 13 -18.27 11.95 44.34
C PRO A 13 -17.43 10.73 44.74
N ALA A 14 -18.09 9.72 45.29
CA ALA A 14 -17.49 8.45 45.58
C ALA A 14 -16.99 7.86 44.26
N ALA A 15 -15.66 7.73 44.16
CA ALA A 15 -14.91 7.07 43.10
C ALA A 15 -15.18 7.57 41.67
N ALA A 16 -14.12 8.03 41.00
CA ALA A 16 -14.06 7.95 39.57
C ALA A 16 -14.42 6.50 39.17
N SER A 17 -15.46 6.40 38.37
CA SER A 17 -16.16 5.18 37.97
C SER A 17 -15.20 4.11 37.40
N GLU A 18 -15.30 2.88 37.90
CA GLU A 18 -14.70 1.65 37.33
C GLU A 18 -15.07 1.40 35.84
N SER A 19 -15.92 2.24 35.22
CA SER A 19 -16.38 2.12 33.84
C SER A 19 -15.40 2.65 32.78
N ASP A 20 -14.34 3.35 33.16
CA ASP A 20 -13.40 3.98 32.22
C ASP A 20 -12.30 3.02 31.70
N GLU A 21 -12.26 1.77 32.18
CA GLU A 21 -11.27 0.76 31.80
C GLU A 21 -11.78 -0.24 30.74
N GLY A 22 -13.05 -0.16 30.36
CA GLY A 22 -13.66 -1.11 29.41
C GLY A 22 -13.01 -1.08 28.01
N TRP A 23 -12.61 0.10 27.54
CA TRP A 23 -11.93 0.25 26.25
C TRP A 23 -10.53 -0.39 26.27
N LEU A 24 -9.85 -0.36 27.43
CA LEU A 24 -8.49 -0.86 27.58
C LEU A 24 -8.46 -2.37 27.40
N THR A 25 -9.48 -3.09 27.87
CA THR A 25 -9.55 -4.56 27.69
C THR A 25 -9.69 -4.98 26.22
N SER A 26 -10.52 -4.29 25.44
CA SER A 26 -10.65 -4.55 24.00
C SER A 26 -9.38 -4.15 23.23
N TYR A 27 -8.75 -3.05 23.63
CA TYR A 27 -7.46 -2.63 23.07
C TYR A 27 -6.35 -3.65 23.35
N LEU A 28 -6.27 -4.15 24.59
CA LEU A 28 -5.31 -5.18 25.00
C LEU A 28 -5.60 -6.53 24.32
N ASP A 29 -6.86 -6.87 24.06
CA ASP A 29 -7.22 -8.08 23.31
C ASP A 29 -6.71 -7.99 21.86
N VAL A 30 -6.99 -6.90 21.15
CA VAL A 30 -6.47 -6.68 19.78
C VAL A 30 -4.94 -6.66 19.74
N LEU A 31 -4.29 -6.03 20.74
CA LEU A 31 -2.85 -5.97 20.83
C LEU A 31 -2.22 -7.35 21.09
N THR A 32 -2.82 -8.16 21.97
CA THR A 32 -2.33 -9.53 22.25
C THR A 32 -2.59 -10.47 21.08
N LEU A 33 -3.73 -10.37 20.38
CA LEU A 33 -3.99 -11.10 19.14
C LEU A 33 -2.97 -10.76 18.05
N LEU A 34 -2.58 -9.50 17.91
CA LEU A 34 -1.57 -9.08 16.94
C LEU A 34 -0.17 -9.59 17.29
N ILE A 35 0.23 -9.51 18.56
CA ILE A 35 1.54 -10.03 19.02
C ILE A 35 1.60 -11.55 18.85
N THR A 36 0.56 -12.29 19.24
CA THR A 36 0.52 -13.75 19.08
C THR A 36 0.58 -14.16 17.60
N LEU A 37 -0.10 -13.43 16.71
CA LEU A 37 0.01 -13.60 15.26
C LEU A 37 1.45 -13.40 14.76
N PHE A 38 2.11 -12.30 15.15
CA PHE A 38 3.48 -12.02 14.72
C PHE A 38 4.49 -13.06 15.23
N VAL A 39 4.36 -13.49 16.49
CA VAL A 39 5.19 -14.56 17.05
C VAL A 39 4.98 -15.87 16.28
N LEU A 40 3.73 -16.19 15.92
CA LEU A 40 3.44 -17.36 15.09
C LEU A 40 4.07 -17.25 13.70
N LEU A 41 3.97 -16.09 13.05
CA LEU A 41 4.60 -15.84 11.75
C LEU A 41 6.13 -15.95 11.83
N LEU A 42 6.76 -15.44 12.89
CA LEU A 42 8.20 -15.59 13.12
C LEU A 42 8.60 -17.04 13.41
N ALA A 43 7.78 -17.80 14.13
CA ALA A 43 8.05 -19.20 14.43
C ALA A 43 7.93 -20.10 13.18
N LEU A 44 7.06 -19.74 12.24
CA LEU A 44 6.90 -20.43 10.95
C LEU A 44 7.90 -19.96 9.89
N THR A 45 8.65 -18.89 10.16
CA THR A 45 9.70 -18.42 9.27
C THR A 45 10.90 -19.36 9.44
N PRO A 46 11.25 -20.18 8.43
CA PRO A 46 12.41 -21.05 8.53
C PRO A 46 13.64 -20.20 8.82
N PRO A 47 14.52 -20.60 9.76
CA PRO A 47 15.74 -19.85 10.02
C PRO A 47 16.53 -19.77 8.70
N GLY A 48 16.63 -18.55 8.14
CA GLY A 48 17.43 -18.27 6.96
C GLY A 48 18.88 -18.64 7.29
N GLY A 49 19.33 -19.77 6.72
CA GLY A 49 20.60 -20.39 7.06
C GLY A 49 21.81 -19.50 6.77
N GLY A 50 22.69 -19.40 7.77
CA GLY A 50 24.11 -19.10 7.60
C GLY A 50 24.91 -20.40 7.63
N GLU A 51 25.85 -20.54 6.70
CA GLU A 51 26.54 -21.77 6.27
C GLU A 51 27.30 -22.60 7.31
N GLY A 52 27.32 -23.92 7.06
CA GLY A 52 28.54 -24.74 7.12
C GLY A 52 28.80 -25.58 8.37
N ARG A 53 28.52 -26.89 8.31
CA ARG A 53 29.40 -27.98 8.82
C ARG A 53 28.85 -29.38 8.44
N GLU A 54 29.69 -30.07 7.69
CA GLU A 54 29.62 -31.45 7.21
C GLU A 54 29.80 -32.48 8.34
N SER A 55 29.02 -33.56 8.38
CA SER A 55 29.44 -34.99 8.48
C SER A 55 28.31 -35.95 8.95
N ASP A 56 28.14 -37.02 8.16
CA ASP A 56 27.61 -38.38 8.43
C ASP A 56 26.25 -38.61 9.13
N ALA A 57 25.28 -39.13 8.37
CA ALA A 57 24.75 -40.50 8.56
C ALA A 57 23.63 -40.83 7.55
N MET A 58 23.75 -42.02 6.95
CA MET A 58 22.82 -42.63 5.99
C MET A 58 21.49 -43.07 6.62
N GLY A 59 20.36 -42.76 5.96
CA GLY A 59 19.03 -43.36 6.19
C GLY A 59 18.13 -43.13 4.96
N PRO A 60 17.44 -44.16 4.42
CA PRO A 60 16.91 -44.08 3.06
C PRO A 60 15.49 -43.50 2.97
N ALA A 61 15.22 -42.95 1.78
CA ALA A 61 13.92 -42.87 1.13
C ALA A 61 12.84 -41.97 1.76
N SER A 62 12.96 -40.67 1.51
CA SER A 62 11.98 -39.96 0.65
C SER A 62 12.51 -38.57 0.31
N ALA A 63 13.57 -38.56 -0.52
CA ALA A 63 13.88 -37.38 -1.30
C ALA A 63 12.83 -37.29 -2.41
N ILE A 64 11.70 -36.64 -2.14
CA ILE A 64 11.04 -35.90 -3.23
C ILE A 64 12.07 -34.86 -3.63
N MET A 65 12.71 -35.12 -4.77
CA MET A 65 13.62 -34.23 -5.48
C MET A 65 13.25 -32.78 -5.25
N ALA A 66 14.02 -32.09 -4.40
CA ALA A 66 14.21 -30.67 -4.56
C ALA A 66 14.94 -30.50 -5.89
N MET A 67 14.18 -30.27 -6.97
CA MET A 67 14.77 -29.62 -8.13
C MET A 67 15.49 -28.37 -7.60
N PRO A 68 16.75 -28.13 -7.97
CA PRO A 68 17.38 -26.88 -7.60
C PRO A 68 16.58 -25.78 -8.27
N LEU A 69 15.86 -24.97 -7.48
CA LEU A 69 15.16 -23.77 -7.97
C LEU A 69 16.09 -22.87 -8.80
N ALA A 70 17.40 -22.97 -8.58
CA ALA A 70 18.44 -22.32 -9.37
C ALA A 70 18.43 -22.70 -10.86
N SER A 71 18.04 -23.92 -11.24
CA SER A 71 17.98 -24.34 -12.65
C SER A 71 16.70 -23.91 -13.37
N LEU A 72 15.70 -23.41 -12.64
CA LEU A 72 14.51 -22.76 -13.21
C LEU A 72 14.66 -21.23 -13.27
N ALA A 73 15.66 -20.67 -12.59
CA ALA A 73 15.92 -19.23 -12.54
C ALA A 73 16.60 -18.68 -13.81
N THR A 74 17.09 -19.54 -14.71
CA THR A 74 17.74 -19.10 -15.97
C THR A 74 16.75 -18.64 -17.04
N GLY A 75 15.45 -18.58 -16.73
CA GLY A 75 14.39 -18.15 -17.65
C GLY A 75 13.69 -16.83 -17.30
N ILE A 76 13.98 -16.21 -16.15
CA ILE A 76 13.36 -14.93 -15.77
C ILE A 76 14.18 -13.79 -16.37
N HIS A 77 14.08 -13.63 -17.68
CA HIS A 77 14.40 -12.34 -18.28
C HIS A 77 13.31 -11.36 -17.82
N PRO A 78 13.66 -10.20 -17.27
CA PRO A 78 12.68 -9.15 -17.02
C PRO A 78 12.00 -8.84 -18.35
N ARG A 79 10.70 -9.12 -18.48
CA ARG A 79 9.93 -8.89 -19.72
C ARG A 79 9.90 -7.42 -20.16
N HIS A 80 10.49 -6.52 -19.37
CA HIS A 80 10.51 -5.08 -19.60
C HIS A 80 11.76 -4.55 -20.32
N ASP A 81 12.79 -5.37 -20.60
CA ASP A 81 14.04 -4.90 -21.23
C ASP A 81 13.81 -4.22 -22.61
N GLY A 82 12.77 -4.61 -23.35
CA GLY A 82 12.39 -3.98 -24.63
C GLY A 82 11.42 -2.81 -24.53
N VAL A 83 10.69 -2.69 -23.42
CA VAL A 83 9.63 -1.68 -23.25
C VAL A 83 10.24 -0.30 -22.99
N GLN A 84 11.42 -0.25 -22.37
CA GLN A 84 12.13 1.00 -22.15
C GLN A 84 12.49 1.71 -23.45
N SER A 85 12.89 1.01 -24.51
CA SER A 85 13.20 1.67 -25.78
C SER A 85 11.95 2.24 -26.47
N GLN A 86 10.77 1.64 -26.25
CA GLN A 86 9.49 2.18 -26.74
C GLN A 86 8.99 3.35 -25.90
N MET A 87 9.18 3.31 -24.57
CA MET A 87 8.70 4.35 -23.65
C MET A 87 9.68 5.51 -23.42
N ALA A 88 10.98 5.29 -23.55
CA ALA A 88 12.00 6.35 -23.42
C ALA A 88 12.05 7.28 -24.64
N GLY A 89 11.48 6.87 -25.77
CA GLY A 89 11.25 7.74 -26.93
C GLY A 89 9.99 8.60 -26.81
N LEU A 90 9.21 8.43 -25.75
CA LEU A 90 7.94 9.10 -25.53
C LEU A 90 8.19 10.44 -24.83
N ASP A 91 8.61 11.45 -25.60
CA ASP A 91 8.75 12.83 -25.13
C ASP A 91 7.36 13.50 -25.05
N ILE A 92 6.55 13.09 -24.08
CA ILE A 92 5.26 13.72 -23.79
C ILE A 92 5.46 14.77 -22.69
N PRO A 93 5.14 16.05 -22.93
CA PRO A 93 5.20 17.09 -21.92
C PRO A 93 4.39 16.74 -20.67
N GLY A 94 5.03 16.78 -19.49
CA GLY A 94 4.38 16.48 -18.21
C GLY A 94 4.28 15.00 -17.85
N VAL A 95 4.91 14.11 -18.63
CA VAL A 95 5.05 12.68 -18.32
C VAL A 95 6.52 12.36 -18.06
N SER A 96 6.80 11.67 -16.97
CA SER A 96 8.12 11.15 -16.63
C SER A 96 8.08 9.64 -16.50
N VAL A 97 9.10 8.97 -17.02
CA VAL A 97 9.22 7.51 -17.03
C VAL A 97 10.37 7.12 -16.12
N SER A 98 10.12 6.23 -15.16
CA SER A 98 11.15 5.64 -14.31
C SER A 98 11.10 4.11 -14.37
N GLN A 99 12.28 3.49 -14.31
CA GLN A 99 12.42 2.04 -14.26
C GLN A 99 12.75 1.60 -12.83
N GLY A 100 11.96 0.67 -12.30
CA GLY A 100 12.21 0.01 -11.04
C GLY A 100 12.51 -1.48 -11.22
N ARG A 101 12.83 -2.17 -10.13
CA ARG A 101 13.04 -3.64 -10.12
C ARG A 101 11.78 -4.42 -10.48
N GLU A 102 10.61 -3.82 -10.26
CA GLU A 102 9.29 -4.44 -10.41
C GLU A 102 8.63 -4.11 -11.75
N GLY A 103 9.12 -3.10 -12.48
CA GLY A 103 8.52 -2.67 -13.75
C GLY A 103 8.83 -1.22 -14.11
N ILE A 104 7.97 -0.65 -14.96
CA ILE A 104 8.08 0.73 -15.44
C ILE A 104 6.98 1.55 -14.79
N THR A 105 7.34 2.69 -14.23
CA THR A 105 6.41 3.65 -13.65
C THR A 105 6.31 4.88 -14.55
N LEU A 106 5.09 5.20 -14.97
CA LEU A 106 4.78 6.42 -15.70
C LEU A 106 4.15 7.40 -14.71
N ARG A 107 4.81 8.53 -14.47
CA ARG A 107 4.32 9.57 -13.58
C ARG A 107 3.92 10.78 -14.42
N ILE A 108 2.64 11.13 -14.35
CA ILE A 108 2.05 12.28 -15.02
C ILE A 108 1.80 13.36 -13.97
N ASP A 109 2.07 14.62 -14.28
CA ASP A 109 1.81 15.72 -13.35
C ASP A 109 0.30 15.95 -13.17
N ASP A 110 -0.16 15.97 -11.91
CA ASP A 110 -1.59 16.06 -11.56
C ASP A 110 -2.27 17.31 -12.14
N SER A 111 -1.57 18.45 -12.14
CA SER A 111 -2.09 19.73 -12.66
C SER A 111 -2.33 19.73 -14.17
N LEU A 112 -1.72 18.78 -14.89
CA LEU A 112 -1.98 18.56 -16.31
C LEU A 112 -3.28 17.78 -16.51
N LEU A 113 -3.52 16.76 -15.67
CA LEU A 113 -4.66 15.87 -15.78
C LEU A 113 -5.94 16.45 -15.19
N PHE A 114 -5.85 17.14 -14.05
CA PHE A 114 -7.02 17.55 -13.27
C PHE A 114 -6.89 19.00 -12.78
N PRO A 115 -7.98 19.77 -12.77
CA PRO A 115 -8.07 20.97 -11.95
C PRO A 115 -7.96 20.61 -10.45
N SER A 116 -7.53 21.58 -9.63
CA SER A 116 -7.44 21.40 -8.18
C SER A 116 -8.79 21.02 -7.57
N GLY A 117 -8.81 19.97 -6.73
CA GLY A 117 -10.00 19.48 -6.04
C GLY A 117 -11.05 18.82 -6.93
N ASN A 118 -10.70 18.48 -8.18
CA ASN A 118 -11.59 17.86 -9.16
C ASN A 118 -11.02 16.53 -9.67
N ASP A 119 -11.90 15.65 -10.12
CA ASP A 119 -11.63 14.35 -10.74
C ASP A 119 -11.97 14.34 -12.25
N VAL A 120 -12.43 15.47 -12.80
CA VAL A 120 -12.73 15.60 -14.23
C VAL A 120 -11.45 15.97 -14.98
N LEU A 121 -11.13 15.14 -15.99
CA LEU A 121 -9.96 15.33 -16.84
C LEU A 121 -10.01 16.67 -17.59
N THR A 122 -8.86 17.36 -17.66
CA THR A 122 -8.72 18.52 -18.54
C THR A 122 -8.63 18.09 -20.00
N PRO A 123 -8.98 18.98 -20.96
CA PRO A 123 -8.76 18.70 -22.38
C PRO A 123 -7.30 18.38 -22.73
N GLN A 124 -6.36 19.03 -22.05
CA GLN A 124 -4.93 18.78 -22.24
C GLN A 124 -4.52 17.40 -21.70
N GLY A 125 -5.07 17.00 -20.55
CA GLY A 125 -4.85 15.69 -19.95
C GLY A 125 -5.35 14.55 -20.83
N LEU A 126 -6.52 14.73 -21.47
CA LEU A 126 -7.05 13.77 -22.45
C LEU A 126 -6.09 13.53 -23.62
N ILE A 127 -5.51 14.59 -24.18
CA ILE A 127 -4.53 14.47 -25.28
C ILE A 127 -3.30 13.66 -24.84
N VAL A 128 -2.83 13.85 -23.61
CA VAL A 128 -1.70 13.09 -23.06
C VAL A 128 -2.05 11.62 -22.85
N LEU A 129 -3.24 11.32 -22.30
CA LEU A 129 -3.71 9.94 -22.12
C LEU A 129 -3.92 9.23 -23.47
N GLU A 130 -4.42 9.92 -24.48
CA GLU A 130 -4.53 9.38 -25.85
C GLU A 130 -3.16 9.01 -26.43
N GLY A 131 -2.15 9.87 -26.22
CA GLY A 131 -0.77 9.58 -26.63
C GLY A 131 -0.22 8.31 -25.96
N LEU A 132 -0.48 8.15 -24.65
CA LEU A 132 -0.09 6.97 -23.88
C LEU A 132 -0.83 5.70 -24.32
N THR A 133 -2.11 5.82 -24.71
CA THR A 133 -2.94 4.68 -25.13
C THR A 133 -2.29 3.91 -26.28
N SER A 134 -1.68 4.59 -27.25
CA SER A 134 -0.99 3.95 -28.38
C SER A 134 0.17 3.03 -27.95
N VAL A 135 0.87 3.41 -26.88
CA VAL A 135 2.00 2.65 -26.33
C VAL A 135 1.50 1.53 -25.44
N LEU A 136 0.51 1.82 -24.59
CA LEU A 136 -0.08 0.85 -23.66
C LEU A 136 -0.81 -0.29 -24.39
N GLN A 137 -1.39 -0.04 -25.57
CA GLN A 137 -2.02 -1.08 -26.40
C GLN A 137 -1.05 -2.16 -26.88
N THR A 138 0.24 -1.82 -27.01
CA THR A 138 1.27 -2.77 -27.46
C THR A 138 1.92 -3.49 -26.26
N PHE A 139 1.63 -3.06 -25.03
CA PHE A 139 2.23 -3.62 -23.83
C PHE A 139 1.51 -4.90 -23.38
N GLU A 140 2.23 -6.03 -23.45
CA GLU A 140 1.76 -7.31 -22.92
C GLU A 140 2.16 -7.45 -21.44
N GLY A 141 1.31 -6.94 -20.54
CA GLY A 141 1.53 -7.01 -19.10
C GLY A 141 0.36 -6.47 -18.28
N GLN A 142 0.49 -6.49 -16.96
CA GLN A 142 -0.50 -5.89 -16.07
C GLN A 142 -0.23 -4.39 -15.94
N ILE A 143 -1.28 -3.59 -16.14
CA ILE A 143 -1.25 -2.14 -15.96
C ILE A 143 -2.00 -1.84 -14.65
N SER A 144 -1.38 -1.04 -13.77
CA SER A 144 -1.99 -0.51 -12.56
C SER A 144 -2.06 1.00 -12.66
N VAL A 145 -3.19 1.59 -12.26
CA VAL A 145 -3.43 3.04 -12.25
C VAL A 145 -3.61 3.50 -10.81
N GLU A 146 -2.79 4.46 -10.38
CA GLU A 146 -2.79 4.97 -9.00
C GLU A 146 -2.98 6.49 -8.99
N GLY A 147 -4.07 6.93 -8.35
CA GLY A 147 -4.33 8.36 -8.14
C GLY A 147 -3.60 8.87 -6.91
N HIS A 148 -2.95 10.02 -7.02
CA HIS A 148 -2.33 10.72 -5.90
C HIS A 148 -2.96 12.11 -5.74
N THR A 149 -3.05 12.57 -4.51
CA THR A 149 -3.38 13.97 -4.17
C THR A 149 -2.20 14.59 -3.44
N ASP A 150 -2.21 15.91 -3.30
CA ASP A 150 -1.28 16.58 -2.40
C ASP A 150 -1.62 16.30 -0.92
N ASN A 151 -0.81 16.87 -0.03
CA ASN A 151 -0.99 16.78 1.42
C ASN A 151 -1.93 17.85 1.98
N VAL A 152 -2.61 18.63 1.13
CA VAL A 152 -3.60 19.62 1.57
C VAL A 152 -4.90 18.87 1.86
N PRO A 153 -5.45 18.94 3.09
CA PRO A 153 -6.71 18.27 3.38
C PRO A 153 -7.87 18.86 2.56
N ILE A 154 -8.61 18.01 1.86
CA ILE A 154 -9.89 18.36 1.24
C ILE A 154 -11.07 17.87 2.10
N ALA A 155 -12.12 18.67 2.18
CA ALA A 155 -13.39 18.30 2.80
C ALA A 155 -14.53 19.00 2.04
N THR A 156 -14.96 18.42 0.94
CA THR A 156 -16.09 18.91 0.13
C THR A 156 -17.24 17.92 0.19
N PRO A 157 -18.49 18.33 -0.10
CA PRO A 157 -19.62 17.40 -0.17
C PRO A 157 -19.41 16.25 -1.16
N ARG A 158 -18.61 16.48 -2.21
CA ARG A 158 -18.29 15.48 -3.24
C ARG A 158 -17.10 14.61 -2.85
N PHE A 159 -16.07 15.18 -2.23
CA PHE A 159 -14.87 14.49 -1.76
C PHE A 159 -14.66 14.78 -0.27
N PRO A 160 -15.15 13.91 0.62
CA PRO A 160 -15.02 14.08 2.06
C PRO A 160 -13.57 14.02 2.56
N SER A 161 -12.69 13.32 1.83
CA SER A 161 -11.26 13.27 2.11
C SER A 161 -10.43 13.13 0.83
N ASN A 162 -9.11 13.22 0.98
CA ASN A 162 -8.15 12.99 -0.10
C ASN A 162 -8.23 11.55 -0.66
N TRP A 163 -8.72 10.60 0.12
CA TRP A 163 -8.86 9.20 -0.28
C TRP A 163 -9.97 9.02 -1.33
N GLU A 164 -11.11 9.70 -1.18
CA GLU A 164 -12.15 9.68 -2.19
C GLU A 164 -11.74 10.44 -3.46
N LEU A 165 -11.01 11.55 -3.32
CA LEU A 165 -10.50 12.31 -4.47
C LEU A 165 -9.48 11.50 -5.28
N SER A 166 -8.51 10.84 -4.63
CA SER A 166 -7.52 10.01 -5.32
C SER A 166 -8.17 8.84 -6.04
N THR A 167 -9.14 8.18 -5.40
CA THR A 167 -9.91 7.07 -5.99
C THR A 167 -10.71 7.55 -7.21
N GLY A 168 -11.42 8.68 -7.11
CA GLY A 168 -12.15 9.27 -8.23
C GLY A 168 -11.26 9.60 -9.42
N ARG A 169 -10.07 10.18 -9.15
CA ARG A 169 -9.07 10.47 -10.19
C ARG A 169 -8.51 9.22 -10.86
N ALA A 170 -8.23 8.17 -10.08
CA ALA A 170 -7.79 6.89 -10.65
C ALA A 170 -8.86 6.28 -11.57
N ILE A 171 -10.12 6.31 -11.14
CA ILE A 171 -11.25 5.82 -11.93
C ILE A 171 -11.44 6.63 -13.21
N ALA A 172 -11.26 7.95 -13.18
CA ALA A 172 -11.43 8.80 -14.35
C ALA A 172 -10.43 8.52 -15.49
N VAL A 173 -9.31 7.84 -15.20
CA VAL A 173 -8.25 7.52 -16.16
C VAL A 173 -8.44 6.14 -16.82
N VAL A 174 -9.26 5.26 -16.24
CA VAL A 174 -9.51 3.89 -16.71
C VAL A 174 -10.68 3.85 -17.69
#